data_AF-A0AA50K5R4-F1
#
_entry.id   AF-A0AA50K5R4-F1
#
_cell.length_a   1.000
_cell.length_b   1.000
_cell.length_c   1.000
_cell.angle_alpha   90.00
_cell.angle_beta   90.00
_cell.angle_gamma   90.00
#
_symmetry.space_group_name_H-M   'P 1'
#
loop_
_entity.id
_entity.type
_entity.pdbx_description
1 polymer ?
#
loop_
_entity_poly.entity_id
_entity_poly.type
_entity_poly.pdbx_seq_one_letter_code
_entity_poly.pdbx_strand_id
1 'polypeptide(L)'
;QQIRLNQLHLTKFRMKYPYTAPTRIVRKSWTEDKIVEKWTESQWAKKLANKEKRAQMTDFDRFKLSSARVKRNRARTAVFKSLKVKAARDGKFGKKKIPKTPEKNVRTKKA
;
A
#
# COMPACT_ATOMS: atom_id res chain seq x y z
N GLN A 1 -1.42 33.25 13.06
CA GLN A 1 -0.02 32.96 13.43
C GLN A 1 0.82 32.86 12.16
N GLN A 2 2.06 33.31 12.20
CA GLN A 2 3.03 33.17 11.11
C GLN A 2 3.89 31.92 11.34
N ILE A 3 4.21 31.18 10.28
CA ILE A 3 5.03 29.96 10.34
C ILE A 3 6.20 30.09 9.36
N ARG A 4 7.40 29.62 9.75
CA ARG A 4 8.58 29.63 8.88
C ARG A 4 8.45 28.55 7.80
N LEU A 5 8.85 28.87 6.57
CA LEU A 5 8.77 27.92 5.44
C LEU A 5 9.58 26.63 5.69
N ASN A 6 10.69 26.72 6.43
CA ASN A 6 11.53 25.55 6.76
C ASN A 6 10.84 24.53 7.70
N GLN A 7 9.76 24.93 8.39
CA GLN A 7 8.99 24.05 9.28
C GLN A 7 7.81 23.38 8.56
N LEU A 8 7.62 23.68 7.26
CA LEU A 8 6.49 23.22 6.47
C LEU A 8 6.98 22.42 5.27
N HIS A 9 6.21 21.39 4.92
CA HIS A 9 6.37 20.69 3.65
C HIS A 9 5.15 20.97 2.78
N LEU A 10 5.37 21.60 1.63
CA LEU A 10 4.31 21.91 0.69
C LEU A 10 3.73 20.62 0.11
N THR A 11 2.40 20.54 0.03
CA THR A 11 1.70 19.43 -0.62
C THR A 11 1.34 19.82 -2.06
N LYS A 12 0.94 18.84 -2.87
CA LYS A 12 0.53 19.07 -4.27
C LYS A 12 -0.84 19.75 -4.43
N PHE A 13 -1.58 19.93 -3.33
CA PHE A 13 -2.94 20.47 -3.39
C PHE A 13 -2.92 21.99 -3.44
N ARG A 14 -3.64 22.56 -4.39
CA ARG A 14 -3.76 24.02 -4.59
C ARG A 14 -5.23 24.42 -4.58
N MET A 15 -5.55 25.43 -3.77
CA MET A 15 -6.86 26.06 -3.64
C MET A 15 -6.71 27.54 -4.02
N LYS A 16 -7.66 28.08 -4.79
CA LYS A 16 -7.62 29.50 -5.19
C LYS A 16 -8.53 30.32 -4.28
N TYR A 17 -7.96 31.32 -3.62
CA TYR A 17 -8.66 32.29 -2.78
C TYR A 17 -7.89 33.62 -2.80
N PRO A 18 -8.51 34.77 -2.46
CA PRO A 18 -7.82 36.05 -2.49
C PRO A 18 -6.68 36.12 -1.45
N TYR A 19 -5.58 36.76 -1.81
CA TYR A 19 -4.50 37.07 -0.85
C TYR A 19 -5.10 37.93 0.28
N THR A 20 -4.65 37.70 1.53
CA THR A 20 -5.20 38.28 2.77
C THR A 20 -6.67 37.97 3.11
N ALA A 21 -7.26 36.90 2.58
CA ALA A 21 -8.63 36.51 2.92
C ALA A 21 -8.82 36.19 4.43
N PRO A 22 -9.97 36.56 5.04
CA PRO A 22 -10.32 36.16 6.40
C PRO A 22 -10.64 34.66 6.49
N THR A 23 -10.51 34.10 7.69
CA THR A 23 -10.72 32.66 7.98
C THR A 23 -12.04 32.11 7.46
N ARG A 24 -13.10 32.93 7.45
CA ARG A 24 -14.42 32.56 6.92
C ARG A 24 -14.38 32.15 5.45
N ILE A 25 -13.67 32.93 4.62
CA ILE A 25 -13.57 32.69 3.17
C ILE A 25 -12.68 31.48 2.92
N VAL A 26 -11.54 31.38 3.62
CA VAL A 26 -10.62 30.24 3.50
C VAL A 26 -11.30 28.93 3.89
N ARG A 27 -12.12 28.92 4.94
CA ARG A 27 -12.88 27.73 5.37
C ARG A 27 -13.91 27.33 4.31
N LYS A 28 -14.62 28.30 3.72
CA LYS A 28 -15.59 28.06 2.66
C LYS A 28 -14.91 27.40 1.44
N SER A 29 -13.82 27.99 0.93
CA SER A 29 -13.07 27.40 -0.18
C SER A 29 -12.47 26.03 0.15
N TRP A 30 -12.03 25.83 1.41
CA TRP A 30 -11.51 24.54 1.87
C TRP A 30 -12.55 23.42 1.86
N THR A 31 -13.80 23.76 2.24
CA THR A 31 -14.92 22.82 2.18
C THR A 31 -15.41 22.58 0.75
N GLU A 32 -15.45 23.62 -0.08
CA GLU A 32 -15.83 23.52 -1.50
C GLU A 32 -14.86 22.62 -2.28
N ASP A 33 -13.56 22.79 -2.08
CA ASP A 33 -12.52 22.01 -2.75
C ASP A 33 -12.33 20.61 -2.15
N LYS A 34 -13.00 20.28 -1.03
CA LYS A 34 -12.92 18.99 -0.32
C LYS A 34 -11.48 18.52 -0.08
N ILE A 35 -10.61 19.44 0.36
CA ILE A 35 -9.18 19.18 0.51
C ILE A 35 -8.90 18.09 1.55
N VAL A 36 -9.72 17.98 2.60
CA VAL A 36 -9.58 16.94 3.63
C VAL A 36 -9.73 15.55 3.03
N GLU A 37 -10.75 15.34 2.20
CA GLU A 37 -11.00 14.05 1.53
C GLU A 37 -9.86 13.71 0.56
N LYS A 38 -9.45 14.69 -0.26
CA LYS A 38 -8.31 14.53 -1.16
C LYS A 38 -7.01 14.21 -0.41
N TRP A 39 -6.82 14.82 0.76
CA TRP A 39 -5.67 14.55 1.62
C TRP A 39 -5.73 13.13 2.19
N THR A 40 -6.86 12.71 2.79
CA THR A 40 -6.99 11.37 3.40
C THR A 40 -6.84 10.24 2.38
N GLU A 41 -7.29 10.46 1.14
CA GLU A 41 -7.09 9.51 0.04
C GLU A 41 -5.64 9.44 -0.46
N SER A 42 -4.87 10.50 -0.25
CA SER A 42 -3.50 10.59 -0.74
C SER A 42 -2.60 9.50 -0.14
N GLN A 43 -1.66 9.01 -0.95
CA GLN A 43 -0.68 8.03 -0.47
C GLN A 43 0.18 8.57 0.67
N TRP A 44 0.43 9.89 0.71
CA TRP A 44 1.21 10.50 1.78
C TRP A 44 0.46 10.44 3.11
N ALA A 45 -0.80 10.87 3.17
CA ALA A 45 -1.60 10.76 4.39
C ALA A 45 -1.73 9.31 4.86
N LYS A 46 -1.98 8.38 3.93
CA LYS A 46 -2.02 6.93 4.25
C LYS A 46 -0.69 6.43 4.84
N LYS A 47 0.45 6.88 4.32
CA LYS A 47 1.78 6.54 4.87
C LYS A 47 1.97 7.13 6.28
N LEU A 48 1.55 8.37 6.51
CA LEU A 48 1.66 9.02 7.81
C LEU A 48 0.79 8.32 8.86
N ALA A 49 -0.48 8.05 8.53
CA ALA A 49 -1.39 7.29 9.39
C ALA A 49 -0.87 5.87 9.70
N ASN A 50 -0.24 5.21 8.72
CA ASN A 50 0.39 3.91 8.94
C ASN A 50 1.63 4.01 9.84
N LYS A 51 2.39 5.11 9.80
CA LYS A 51 3.53 5.33 10.70
C LYS A 51 3.05 5.51 12.13
N GLU A 52 2.00 6.29 12.33
CA GLU A 52 1.36 6.50 13.63
C GLU A 52 0.82 5.18 14.21
N LYS A 53 0.04 4.41 13.43
CA LYS A 53 -0.46 3.09 13.86
C LYS A 53 0.64 2.10 14.23
N ARG A 54 1.80 2.18 13.56
CA ARG A 54 2.97 1.34 13.91
C ARG A 54 3.63 1.79 15.22
N ALA A 55 3.68 3.09 15.48
CA ALA A 55 4.19 3.62 16.74
C ALA A 55 3.28 3.25 17.92
N GLN A 56 1.97 3.25 17.72
CA GLN A 56 0.96 2.88 18.74
C GLN A 56 0.79 1.36 18.93
N MET A 57 1.47 0.52 18.15
CA MET A 57 1.24 -0.93 18.15
C MET A 57 1.80 -1.61 19.41
N THR A 58 0.91 -2.29 20.14
CA THR A 58 1.24 -3.08 21.33
C THR A 58 1.96 -4.38 20.99
N ASP A 59 2.61 -5.01 21.97
CA ASP A 59 3.35 -6.26 21.76
C ASP A 59 2.45 -7.41 21.26
N PHE A 60 1.25 -7.54 21.86
CA PHE A 60 0.28 -8.53 21.43
C PHE A 60 -0.17 -8.33 19.96
N ASP A 61 -0.31 -7.08 19.51
CA ASP A 61 -0.61 -6.78 18.12
C ASP A 61 0.52 -7.18 17.16
N ARG A 62 1.79 -7.06 17.61
CA ARG A 62 2.96 -7.52 16.84
C ARG A 62 2.97 -9.03 16.69
N PHE A 63 2.61 -9.77 17.74
CA PHE A 63 2.48 -11.22 17.68
C PHE A 63 1.40 -11.66 16.66
N LYS A 64 0.21 -11.06 16.73
CA LYS A 64 -0.88 -11.31 15.76
C LYS A 64 -0.45 -11.00 14.32
N LEU A 65 0.21 -9.86 14.11
CA LEU A 65 0.70 -9.41 12.80
C LEU A 65 1.74 -10.37 12.24
N SER A 66 2.70 -10.84 13.04
CA SER A 66 3.71 -11.81 12.63
C SER A 66 3.07 -13.11 12.15
N SER A 67 2.16 -13.67 12.95
CA SER A 67 1.43 -14.90 12.61
C SER A 67 0.64 -14.76 11.31
N ALA A 68 -0.08 -13.65 11.11
CA ALA A 68 -0.82 -13.37 9.88
C ALA A 68 0.10 -13.21 8.66
N ARG A 69 1.25 -12.54 8.82
CA ARG A 69 2.26 -12.36 7.76
C ARG A 69 2.84 -13.70 7.32
N VAL A 70 3.16 -14.60 8.24
CA VAL A 70 3.68 -15.94 7.92
C VAL A 70 2.67 -16.71 7.08
N LYS A 71 1.39 -16.77 7.50
CA LYS A 71 0.32 -17.46 6.76
C LYS A 71 0.16 -16.88 5.35
N ARG A 72 0.08 -15.55 5.21
CA ARG A 72 -0.02 -14.86 3.91
C ARG A 72 1.19 -15.15 3.01
N ASN A 73 2.40 -15.09 3.56
CA ASN A 73 3.63 -15.28 2.79
C ASN A 73 3.76 -16.71 2.28
N ARG A 74 3.33 -17.73 3.05
CA ARG A 74 3.31 -19.12 2.60
C ARG A 74 2.42 -19.29 1.36
N ALA A 75 1.17 -18.81 1.41
CA ALA A 75 0.25 -18.84 0.28
C ALA A 75 0.78 -18.06 -0.94
N ARG A 76 1.25 -16.82 -0.72
CA ARG A 76 1.80 -15.97 -1.78
C ARG A 76 3.01 -16.61 -2.47
N THR A 77 3.92 -17.22 -1.70
CA THR A 77 5.15 -17.81 -2.24
C THR A 77 4.85 -19.04 -3.08
N ALA A 78 3.87 -19.87 -2.68
CA ALA A 78 3.43 -21.01 -3.48
C ALA A 78 2.91 -20.58 -4.85
N VAL A 79 2.00 -19.60 -4.88
CA VAL A 79 1.44 -19.04 -6.12
C VAL A 79 2.52 -18.33 -6.95
N PHE A 80 3.40 -17.55 -6.32
CA PHE A 80 4.48 -16.87 -7.02
C PHE A 80 5.41 -17.86 -7.71
N LYS A 81 5.76 -18.97 -7.06
CA LYS A 81 6.60 -20.03 -7.65
C LYS A 81 5.91 -20.69 -8.84
N SER A 82 4.62 -21.00 -8.75
CA SER A 82 3.88 -21.60 -9.87
C SER A 82 3.79 -20.63 -11.06
N LEU A 83 3.49 -19.36 -10.81
CA LEU A 83 3.47 -18.31 -11.84
C LEU A 83 4.84 -18.07 -12.46
N LYS A 84 5.92 -18.11 -11.67
CA LYS A 84 7.30 -17.97 -12.16
C LYS A 84 7.65 -19.10 -13.12
N VAL A 85 7.31 -20.34 -12.78
CA VAL A 85 7.55 -21.50 -13.67
C VAL A 85 6.73 -21.38 -14.95
N LYS A 86 5.46 -20.95 -14.86
CA LYS A 86 4.62 -20.70 -16.04
C LYS A 86 5.22 -19.62 -16.94
N ALA A 87 5.61 -18.47 -16.38
CA ALA A 87 6.23 -17.38 -17.14
C ALA A 87 7.57 -17.77 -17.79
N ALA A 88 8.34 -18.67 -17.16
CA ALA A 88 9.56 -19.21 -17.74
C ALA A 88 9.28 -20.18 -18.91
N ARG A 89 8.23 -21.02 -18.81
CA ARG A 89 7.77 -21.86 -19.92
C ARG A 89 7.27 -21.03 -21.10
N ASP A 90 6.55 -19.95 -20.82
CA ASP A 90 6.02 -19.01 -21.83
C ASP A 90 7.12 -18.12 -22.45
N GLY A 91 8.38 -18.25 -22.01
CA GLY A 91 9.53 -17.52 -22.54
C GLY A 91 9.61 -16.04 -22.16
N LYS A 92 8.66 -15.54 -21.36
CA LYS A 92 8.65 -14.15 -20.87
C LYS A 92 9.67 -13.89 -19.75
N PHE A 93 10.15 -14.94 -19.07
CA PHE A 93 11.03 -14.76 -17.90
C PHE A 93 12.14 -15.83 -17.83
N GLY A 94 13.39 -15.42 -18.06
CA GLY A 94 14.58 -16.30 -18.01
C GLY A 94 14.77 -17.14 -19.28
N LYS A 95 16.02 -17.24 -19.77
CA LYS A 95 16.38 -17.79 -21.09
C LYS A 95 16.16 -19.31 -21.30
N LYS A 96 15.45 -20.01 -20.42
CA LYS A 96 15.29 -21.48 -20.52
C LYS A 96 13.82 -21.86 -20.72
N LYS A 97 13.49 -22.34 -21.93
CA LYS A 97 12.25 -23.08 -22.19
C LYS A 97 12.33 -24.40 -21.41
N ILE A 98 11.72 -24.45 -20.23
CA ILE A 98 11.66 -25.67 -19.41
C ILE A 98 10.63 -26.62 -20.03
N PRO A 99 10.98 -27.88 -20.37
CA PRO A 99 10.02 -28.86 -20.89
C PRO A 99 8.86 -29.11 -19.91
N LYS A 100 7.66 -29.35 -20.42
CA LYS A 100 6.49 -29.70 -19.61
C LYS A 100 6.70 -31.11 -19.02
N THR A 101 7.21 -31.20 -17.79
CA THR A 101 7.23 -32.48 -17.07
C THR A 101 5.79 -32.94 -16.89
N PRO A 102 5.44 -34.20 -17.25
CA PRO A 102 4.08 -34.70 -17.08
C PRO A 102 3.69 -34.63 -15.61
N GLU A 103 2.46 -34.19 -15.34
CA GLU A 103 1.90 -34.16 -13.98
C GLU A 103 1.94 -35.59 -13.44
N LYS A 104 2.81 -35.85 -12.46
CA LYS A 104 2.75 -37.11 -11.72
C LYS A 104 1.43 -37.08 -10.96
N ASN A 105 0.47 -37.89 -11.40
CA ASN A 105 -0.75 -38.20 -10.66
C ASN A 105 -0.33 -38.59 -9.23
N VAL A 106 -0.48 -37.68 -8.28
CA VAL A 106 -0.31 -37.99 -6.87
C VAL A 106 -1.44 -38.95 -6.56
N ARG A 107 -1.10 -40.22 -6.35
CA ARG A 107 -2.04 -41.26 -5.95
C ARG A 107 -2.62 -40.82 -4.59
N THR A 108 -3.79 -40.21 -4.60
CA THR A 108 -4.58 -40.00 -3.40
C THR A 108 -4.90 -41.40 -2.87
N LYS A 109 -4.35 -41.76 -1.71
CA LYS A 109 -4.79 -42.97 -1.01
C LYS A 109 -6.28 -42.77 -0.73
N LYS A 110 -7.12 -43.61 -1.34
CA LYS A 110 -8.52 -43.78 -0.92
C LYS A 110 -8.50 -44.52 0.42
N ALA A 111 -9.42 -44.08 1.28
CA ALA A 111 -9.69 -44.51 2.66
C ALA A 111 -8.67 -44.01 3.69
#